data_AF-A0A7C1KW84-F1
#
_entry.id   AF-A0A7C1KW84-F1
#
_cell.length_a   1.000
_cell.length_b   1.000
_cell.length_c   1.000
_cell.angle_alpha   90.00
_cell.angle_beta   90.00
_cell.angle_gamma   90.00
#
_symmetry.space_group_name_H-M   'P 1'
#
loop_
_entity.id
_entity.type
_entity.pdbx_description
1 polymer ?
#
loop_
_entity_poly.entity_id
_entity_poly.type
_entity_poly.pdbx_seq_one_letter_code
_entity_poly.pdbx_strand_id
1 'polypeptide(L)' 'MNNLDTYKKAVSILDNNENLALITVISTKGSSPGKVGYKMLLWGKEFNTFGTVGG' A
#
# COMPACT_ATOMS: atom_id res chain seq x y z
N MET A 1 -5.11 8.06 -4.65
CA MET A 1 -3.71 8.21 -4.21
C MET A 1 -2.81 8.17 -5.42
N ASN A 2 -1.82 9.04 -5.52
CA ASN A 2 -0.87 8.98 -6.63
C ASN A 2 0.04 7.76 -6.45
N ASN A 3 0.15 6.92 -7.49
CA ASN A 3 1.02 5.75 -7.46
C ASN A 3 2.48 6.14 -7.24
N LEU A 4 2.90 7.30 -7.77
CA LEU A 4 4.27 7.79 -7.60
C LEU A 4 4.63 7.99 -6.13
N ASP A 5 3.73 8.56 -5.33
CA ASP A 5 3.97 8.81 -3.91
C ASP A 5 4.07 7.50 -3.12
N THR A 6 3.27 6.50 -3.52
CA THR A 6 3.35 5.13 -2.96
C THR A 6 4.72 4.52 -3.24
N TYR A 7 5.20 4.59 -4.48
CA TYR A 7 6.50 4.00 -4.83
C TYR A 7 7.66 4.77 -4.21
N LYS A 8 7.60 6.11 -4.15
CA LYS A 8 8.60 6.91 -3.43
C LYS A 8 8.67 6.53 -1.95
N LYS A 9 7.52 6.32 -1.30
CA LYS A 9 7.49 5.86 0.09
C LYS A 9 8.07 4.45 0.23
N ALA A 10 7.75 3.53 -0.68
CA ALA A 10 8.30 2.18 -0.67
C ALA A 10 9.84 2.20 -0.78
N VAL A 11 10.40 2.98 -1.70
CA VAL A 11 11.86 3.15 -1.84
C VAL A 11 12.47 3.66 -0.53
N SER A 12 11.89 4.70 0.09
CA SER A 12 12.41 5.22 1.36
C SER A 12 12.42 4.19 2.50
N ILE A 13 11.49 3.23 2.50
CA ILE A 13 11.43 2.17 3.52
C ILE A 13 12.52 1.13 3.24
N LEU A 14 12.73 0.76 1.97
CA LEU A 14 13.81 -0.15 1.57
C LEU A 14 15.20 0.44 1.83
N ASP A 15 15.39 1.75 1.60
CA ASP A 15 16.64 2.46 1.88
C ASP A 15 17.00 2.43 3.38
N ASN A 16 15.99 2.33 4.26
CA ASN A 16 16.16 2.15 5.70
C ASN A 16 16.42 0.68 6.12
N ASN A 17 16.64 -0.22 5.17
CA ASN A 17 16.77 -1.67 5.38
C ASN A 17 15.56 -2.33 6.08
N GLU A 18 14.37 -1.75 5.91
CA GLU A 18 13.14 -2.34 6.41
C GLU A 18 12.45 -3.17 5.32
N ASN A 19 11.96 -4.34 5.70
CA ASN A 19 11.08 -5.13 4.84
C ASN A 19 9.71 -4.46 4.77
N LEU A 20 9.08 -4.55 3.59
CA LEU A 20 7.74 -4.03 3.35
C LEU A 20 6.92 -4.99 2.48
N ALA A 21 5.60 -4.86 2.59
CA ALA A 21 4.65 -5.49 1.69
C ALA A 21 3.87 -4.41 0.92
N LEU A 22 3.78 -4.57 -0.41
CA LEU A 22 2.89 -3.78 -1.26
C LEU A 22 1.62 -4.59 -1.52
N ILE A 23 0.49 -4.08 -1.02
CA ILE A 23 -0.82 -4.69 -1.16
C ILE A 23 -1.55 -3.94 -2.27
N THR A 24 -2.07 -4.65 -3.27
CA THR A 24 -2.80 -4.06 -4.40
C THR A 24 -4.14 -4.77 -4.58
N VAL A 25 -5.21 -4.00 -4.74
CA VAL A 25 -6.51 -4.54 -5.16
C VAL A 25 -6.45 -4.87 -6.65
N ILE A 26 -6.44 -6.17 -6.97
CA ILE A 26 -6.40 -6.65 -8.36
C ILE A 26 -7.79 -6.93 -8.95
N SER A 27 -8.80 -7.13 -8.10
CA SER A 27 -10.20 -7.30 -8.50
C SER A 27 -11.12 -6.95 -7.34
N THR A 28 -12.37 -6.63 -7.64
CA THR A 28 -13.42 -6.43 -6.64
C THR A 28 -14.69 -7.15 -7.08
N LYS A 29 -15.52 -7.56 -6.12
CA LYS A 29 -16.84 -8.18 -6.37
C LYS A 29 -17.88 -7.54 -5.45
N GLY A 30 -19.01 -7.13 -6.02
CA GLY A 30 -20.04 -6.38 -5.30
C GLY A 30 -19.66 -4.92 -5.04
N SER A 31 -20.34 -4.27 -4.11
CA SER A 31 -20.00 -2.91 -3.68
C SER A 31 -18.83 -2.97 -2.70
N SER A 32 -17.67 -2.45 -3.09
CA SER A 32 -16.51 -2.32 -2.22
C SER A 32 -16.02 -0.86 -2.17
N PRO A 33 -15.68 -0.35 -0.97
CA PRO A 33 -15.05 0.97 -0.80
C PRO A 33 -13.70 1.08 -1.54
N GLY A 34 -12.92 0.01 -1.51
CA GLY A 34 -11.68 -0.12 -2.29
C GLY A 34 -11.96 -0.36 -3.77
N LYS A 35 -11.22 0.30 -4.67
CA LYS A 35 -11.33 0.09 -6.12
C LYS A 35 -10.11 -0.65 -6.64
N VAL A 36 -10.27 -1.34 -7.78
CA VAL A 36 -9.14 -1.96 -8.49
C VAL A 36 -8.03 -0.92 -8.72
N GLY A 37 -6.81 -1.32 -8.40
CA GLY A 37 -5.62 -0.47 -8.47
C GLY A 37 -5.30 0.29 -7.17
N TYR A 38 -6.18 0.30 -6.17
CA TYR A 38 -5.86 0.81 -4.82
C TYR A 38 -4.66 0.06 -4.25
N LYS A 39 -3.84 0.79 -3.49
CA LYS A 39 -2.56 0.32 -2.96
C LYS A 39 -2.41 0.72 -1.50
N MET A 40 -1.79 -0.17 -0.75
CA MET A 40 -1.35 0.07 0.63
C MET A 40 0.03 -0.54 0.82
N LEU A 41 0.92 0.21 1.46
CA LEU A 41 2.16 -0.33 2.01
C LEU A 41 1.92 -0.75 3.45
N LEU A 42 2.56 -1.83 3.85
CA LEU A 42 2.66 -2.28 5.23
C LEU A 42 4.14 -2.56 5.53
N TRP A 43 4.68 -2.04 6.64
CA TRP A 43 6.07 -2.28 7.00
C TRP A 43 6.31 -2.18 8.52
N GLY A 44 7.48 -2.64 8.93
CA GLY A 44 7.97 -2.52 10.31
C GLY A 44 7.23 -3.41 11.31
N LYS A 45 7.76 -3.46 12.55
CA LYS A 45 7.17 -4.24 13.65
C LYS A 45 5.90 -3.61 14.23
N GLU A 46 5.71 -2.32 14.00
CA GLU A 46 4.55 -1.55 14.47
C GLU A 46 3.40 -1.55 13.47
N PHE A 47 3.50 -2.33 12.38
CA PHE A 47 2.49 -2.43 11.33
C PHE A 47 2.13 -1.07 10.73
N ASN A 48 3.15 -0.25 10.46
CA ASN A 48 2.97 1.04 9.82
C ASN A 48 2.32 0.87 8.45
N THR A 49 1.39 1.77 8.10
CA THR A 49 0.68 1.72 6.82
C THR A 49 0.78 3.03 6.05
N PHE A 50 0.73 2.92 4.72
CA PHE A 50 0.65 4.08 3.83
C PHE A 50 -0.29 3.76 2.67
N GLY A 51 -1.37 4.53 2.57
CA GLY A 51 -2.47 4.26 1.65
C GLY A 51 -3.55 3.36 2.24
N THR A 52 -4.49 2.96 1.39
CA THR A 52 -5.64 2.16 1.78
C THR A 52 -6.07 1.25 0.62
N VAL A 53 -6.57 0.07 0.96
CA VAL A 53 -7.20 -0.87 0.04
C VAL A 53 -8.73 -0.98 0.25
N GLY A 54 -9.29 -0.20 1.17
CA GLY A 54 -10.72 -0.21 1.54
C GLY A 54 -10.97 0.37 2.95
N GLY A 55 -12.25 0.51 3.32
CA GLY A 55 -12.69 1.01 4.63
C GLY A 55 -14.17 0.73 4.86
#